data_AF-A0A537ZWX4-F1
#
_entry.id   AF-A0A537ZWX4-F1
#
_cell.length_a   1.000
_cell.length_b   1.000
_cell.length_c   1.000
_cell.angle_alpha   90.00
_cell.angle_beta   90.00
_cell.angle_gamma   90.00
#
_symmetry.space_group_name_H-M   'P 1'
#
loop_
_entity.id
_entity.type
_entity.pdbx_description
1 polymer ?
#
loop_
_entity_poly.entity_id
_entity_poly.type
_entity_poly.pdbx_seq_one_letter_code
_entity_poly.pdbx_strand_id
1 'polypeptide(L)'
;MLAHHDAAHSGFPNLRLRNATDGVFPLTAGYQCAALCSCTDLKQPANYHWSTDTAENVDYGTLADAIRLTEAVVRRLDQRWL
;
A
#
# COMPACT_ATOMS: atom_id res chain seq x y z
N MET A 1 3.97 19.51 -13.31
CA MET A 1 2.53 19.81 -13.21
C MET A 1 2.08 19.32 -11.85
N LEU A 2 2.06 20.21 -10.87
CA LEU A 2 1.75 19.91 -9.47
C LEU A 2 0.24 19.68 -9.33
N ALA A 3 -0.18 18.43 -9.16
CA ALA A 3 -1.53 18.11 -8.75
C ALA A 3 -1.57 18.18 -7.22
N HIS A 4 -1.91 19.36 -6.69
CA HIS A 4 -2.50 19.45 -5.36
C HIS A 4 -3.89 18.82 -5.45
N HIS A 5 -4.08 17.66 -4.81
CA HIS A 5 -5.41 17.13 -4.55
C HIS A 5 -5.57 16.91 -3.05
N ASP A 6 -6.34 17.80 -2.44
CA ASP A 6 -7.04 17.54 -1.18
C ASP A 6 -7.94 16.31 -1.38
N ALA A 7 -7.55 15.17 -0.79
CA ALA A 7 -8.36 13.96 -0.77
C ALA A 7 -8.86 13.67 0.65
N ALA A 8 -9.80 14.49 1.12
CA ALA A 8 -10.67 14.10 2.21
C ALA A 8 -11.63 12.98 1.73
N HIS A 9 -11.42 11.76 2.23
CA HIS A 9 -12.44 10.73 2.46
C HIS A 9 -13.24 10.17 1.25
N SER A 10 -12.56 9.53 0.30
CA SER A 10 -13.16 8.48 -0.54
C SER A 10 -12.19 7.31 -0.63
N GLY A 11 -12.42 6.24 0.13
CA GLY A 11 -11.65 5.01 -0.04
C GLY A 11 -11.75 4.50 -1.49
N PHE A 12 -10.72 3.82 -1.99
CA PHE A 12 -10.74 3.25 -3.34
C PHE A 12 -11.60 1.98 -3.37
N PRO A 13 -12.86 2.02 -3.87
CA PRO A 13 -13.72 0.84 -3.86
C PRO A 13 -13.10 -0.25 -4.73
N ASN A 14 -13.14 -1.49 -4.26
CA ASN A 14 -12.59 -2.64 -4.97
C ASN A 14 -11.12 -2.47 -5.40
N LEU A 15 -10.30 -1.76 -4.62
CA LEU A 15 -8.86 -1.75 -4.84
C LEU A 15 -8.33 -3.18 -4.76
N ARG A 16 -7.60 -3.60 -5.80
CA ARG A 16 -6.99 -4.92 -5.91
C ARG A 16 -5.58 -4.74 -6.42
N LEU A 17 -4.61 -5.16 -5.63
CA LEU A 17 -3.24 -5.24 -6.10
C LEU A 17 -3.15 -6.41 -7.08
N ARG A 18 -2.78 -6.11 -8.33
CA ARG A 18 -2.54 -7.12 -9.38
C ARG A 18 -1.08 -7.29 -9.75
N ASN A 19 -0.22 -6.40 -9.29
CA ASN A 19 1.22 -6.54 -9.43
C ASN A 19 1.67 -7.66 -8.48
N ALA A 20 2.46 -8.60 -8.99
CA ALA A 20 2.99 -9.67 -8.18
C ALA A 20 3.92 -9.09 -7.11
N THR A 21 3.71 -9.50 -5.87
CA THR A 21 4.61 -9.26 -4.74
C THR A 21 4.86 -10.58 -4.05
N ASP A 22 5.82 -10.62 -3.12
CA ASP A 22 6.12 -11.82 -2.35
C ASP A 22 4.92 -12.36 -1.55
N GLY A 23 3.87 -11.54 -1.35
CA GLY A 23 2.60 -11.96 -0.74
C GLY A 23 1.89 -13.09 -1.49
N VAL A 24 2.21 -13.35 -2.76
CA VAL A 24 1.63 -14.47 -3.51
C VAL A 24 2.02 -15.83 -2.92
N PHE A 25 3.21 -15.96 -2.33
CA PHE A 25 3.67 -17.23 -1.75
C PHE A 25 2.88 -17.65 -0.50
N PRO A 26 2.74 -16.81 0.55
CA PRO A 26 1.92 -17.17 1.71
C PRO A 26 0.45 -17.35 1.31
N LEU A 27 -0.07 -16.53 0.39
CA LEU A 27 -1.44 -16.69 -0.11
C LEU A 27 -1.64 -18.06 -0.77
N THR A 28 -0.72 -18.48 -1.63
CA THR A 28 -0.76 -19.78 -2.32
C THR A 28 -0.64 -20.94 -1.33
N ALA A 29 0.11 -20.76 -0.23
CA ALA A 29 0.22 -21.75 0.84
C ALA A 29 -0.97 -21.76 1.82
N GLY A 30 -2.01 -20.94 1.59
CA GLY A 30 -3.23 -20.91 2.40
C GLY A 30 -3.16 -20.01 3.63
N TYR A 31 -2.08 -19.24 3.80
CA TYR A 31 -2.00 -18.28 4.90
C TYR A 31 -2.82 -17.02 4.61
N GLN A 32 -3.46 -16.49 5.66
CA GLN A 32 -4.08 -15.17 5.58
C GLN A 32 -2.98 -14.11 5.55
N CYS A 33 -2.86 -13.39 4.44
CA CYS A 33 -1.89 -12.31 4.28
C CYS A 33 -2.52 -11.11 3.56
N ALA A 34 -1.98 -9.93 3.82
CA ALA A 34 -2.33 -8.70 3.13
C ALA A 34 -1.05 -8.00 2.65
N ALA A 35 -1.13 -7.36 1.49
CA ALA A 35 -0.09 -6.46 0.98
C ALA A 35 -0.62 -5.03 1.02
N LEU A 36 0.23 -4.10 1.50
CA LEU A 36 -0.04 -2.66 1.47
C LEU A 36 0.73 -2.05 0.30
N CYS A 37 0.08 -1.17 -0.45
CA CYS A 37 0.66 -0.48 -1.60
C CYS A 37 0.00 0.89 -1.74
N SER A 38 0.78 1.93 -2.01
CA SER A 38 0.25 3.24 -2.40
C SER A 38 -0.23 3.18 -3.85
N CYS A 39 -1.25 3.98 -4.17
CA CYS A 39 -1.73 4.10 -5.54
C CYS A 39 -2.15 5.53 -5.85
N THR A 40 -2.10 5.86 -7.13
CA THR A 40 -2.72 7.07 -7.67
C THR A 40 -4.24 6.91 -7.75
N ASP A 41 -4.95 7.96 -8.17
CA ASP A 41 -6.41 7.94 -8.36
C ASP A 41 -6.90 6.87 -9.35
N LEU A 42 -6.03 6.45 -10.25
CA LEU A 42 -6.27 5.42 -11.24
C LEU A 42 -5.97 3.99 -10.73
N LYS A 43 -5.60 3.85 -9.45
CA LYS A 43 -5.33 2.58 -8.73
C LYS A 43 -4.07 1.82 -9.17
N GLN A 44 -3.13 2.48 -9.85
CA GLN A 44 -1.78 1.96 -10.08
C GLN A 44 -0.74 2.61 -9.15
N PRO A 45 0.37 1.91 -8.83
CA PRO A 45 1.52 2.53 -8.19
C PRO A 45 2.14 3.59 -9.10
N ALA A 46 2.50 4.74 -8.52
CA ALA A 46 3.15 5.82 -9.25
C ALA A 46 4.57 5.42 -9.66
N ASN A 47 5.01 5.82 -10.86
CA ASN A 47 6.36 5.61 -11.41
C ASN A 47 6.88 4.16 -11.50
N TYR A 48 6.09 3.16 -11.12
CA TYR A 48 6.50 1.76 -11.11
C TYR A 48 7.03 1.30 -12.48
N HIS A 49 8.26 0.73 -12.49
CA HIS A 49 9.02 0.33 -13.69
C HIS A 49 9.49 1.45 -14.63
N TRP A 50 9.39 2.72 -14.21
CA TRP A 50 9.92 3.85 -14.98
C TRP A 50 11.24 4.35 -14.39
N SER A 51 12.04 5.02 -15.21
CA SER A 51 13.29 5.66 -14.74
C SER A 51 13.06 6.81 -13.74
N THR A 52 11.82 7.25 -13.58
CA THR A 52 11.39 8.24 -12.59
C THR A 52 11.03 7.62 -11.24
N ASP A 53 11.21 6.31 -11.05
CA ASP A 53 11.07 5.64 -9.75
C ASP A 53 12.27 5.99 -8.85
N THR A 54 12.27 7.24 -8.36
CA THR A 54 13.31 7.81 -7.52
C THR A 54 12.72 8.29 -6.20
N ALA A 55 13.57 8.44 -5.19
CA ALA A 55 13.16 8.84 -3.84
C ALA A 55 12.41 10.18 -3.83
N GLU A 56 12.77 11.12 -4.71
CA GLU A 56 12.16 12.44 -4.82
C GLU A 56 10.69 12.39 -5.27
N ASN A 57 10.28 11.29 -5.93
CA ASN A 57 8.91 11.09 -6.41
C ASN A 57 8.05 10.25 -5.44
N VAL A 58 8.59 9.90 -4.27
CA VAL A 58 7.85 9.19 -3.22
C VAL A 58 7.05 10.16 -2.35
N ASP A 59 5.76 9.90 -2.17
CA ASP A 59 5.00 10.55 -1.10
C ASP A 59 5.30 9.87 0.25
N TYR A 60 6.21 10.48 1.00
CA TYR A 60 6.63 10.02 2.32
C TYR A 60 5.51 10.04 3.37
N GLY A 61 4.43 10.80 3.17
CA GLY A 61 3.24 10.73 4.02
C GLY A 61 2.60 9.35 3.95
N THR A 62 2.42 8.82 2.74
CA THR A 62 1.87 7.46 2.54
C THR A 62 2.78 6.38 3.13
N LEU A 63 4.10 6.56 3.06
CA LEU A 63 5.06 5.64 3.68
C LEU A 63 4.93 5.67 5.21
N ALA A 64 4.87 6.86 5.81
CA ALA A 64 4.71 7.00 7.25
C ALA A 64 3.40 6.37 7.74
N ASP A 65 2.30 6.54 7.00
CA ASP A 65 1.02 5.93 7.35
C ASP A 65 1.02 4.40 7.20
N ALA A 66 1.68 3.88 6.17
CA ALA A 66 1.87 2.43 6.00
C ALA A 66 2.68 1.81 7.16
N ILE A 67 3.73 2.50 7.63
CA ILE A 67 4.51 2.09 8.80
C ILE A 67 3.61 2.04 10.04
N ARG A 68 2.89 3.13 10.34
CA ARG A 68 2.00 3.21 11.50
C ARG A 68 0.93 2.11 11.48
N LEU A 69 0.32 1.88 10.32
CA LEU A 69 -0.67 0.82 10.14
C LEU A 69 -0.06 -0.56 10.40
N THR A 70 1.09 -0.84 9.81
CA THR A 70 1.78 -2.13 9.98
C THR A 70 2.12 -2.38 11.44
N GLU A 71 2.69 -1.40 12.14
CA GLU A 71 3.00 -1.54 13.56
C GLU A 71 1.73 -1.75 14.42
N ALA A 72 0.64 -1.06 14.11
CA ALA A 72 -0.63 -1.23 14.81
C ALA A 72 -1.20 -2.64 14.59
N VAL A 73 -1.11 -3.17 13.36
CA VAL A 73 -1.52 -4.54 13.04
C VAL A 73 -0.68 -5.56 13.80
N VAL A 74 0.65 -5.42 13.80
CA VAL A 74 1.56 -6.31 14.54
C VAL A 74 1.22 -6.32 16.03
N ARG A 75 1.09 -5.13 16.66
CA ARG A 75 0.72 -5.01 18.08
C ARG A 75 -0.65 -5.62 18.38
N ARG A 76 -1.61 -5.50 17.46
CA ARG A 76 -2.93 -6.10 17.62
C ARG A 76 -2.87 -7.62 17.55
N LEU A 77 -2.15 -8.17 16.57
CA LEU A 77 -2.03 -9.62 16.36
C LEU A 77 -1.27 -10.31 17.51
N ASP A 78 -0.31 -9.61 18.13
CA ASP A 78 0.36 -10.06 19.36
C ASP A 78 -0.62 -10.22 20.54
N GLN A 79 -1.59 -9.31 20.67
CA GLN A 79 -2.59 -9.34 21.75
C GLN A 79 -3.69 -10.37 21.50
N ARG A 80 -4.13 -10.51 20.25
CA ARG A 80 -5.16 -11.47 19.84
C ARG A 80 -5.09 -11.75 18.34
N TRP A 81 -5.30 -13.01 18.00
CA TRP A 81 -5.66 -13.36 16.63
C TRP A 81 -7.05 -12.80 16.30
N LEU A 82 -7.25 -12.40 15.04
CA LEU A 82 -8.39 -11.62 14.52
C LEU A 82 -9.73 -11.87 15.21
#